data_AF-A0A401TX61-F1
#
_entry.id   AF-A0A401TX61-F1
#
_cell.length_a   1.000
_cell.length_b   1.000
_cell.length_c   1.000
_cell.angle_alpha   90.00
_cell.angle_beta   90.00
_cell.angle_gamma   90.00
#
_symmetry.space_group_name_H-M   'P 1'
#
loop_
_entity.id
_entity.type
_entity.pdbx_description
1 polymer ?
#
loop_
_entity_poly.entity_id
_entity_poly.type
_entity_poly.pdbx_seq_one_letter_code
_entity_poly.pdbx_strand_id
1 'polypeptide(L)'
;TVNMWDEYNKWKRDNPEAQEAALRGGLIGSPETLRKKLRRFRASHIDQVILLNQAGKNTHEHICESLELFGKEVMPEFQHDPEHEAWKRGVLDGSIQLEEIDTQAFSDRYGKLAVNVGPKTAAAGLMN
;
A
#
# COMPACT_ATOMS: atom_id res chain seq x y z
N THR A 1 13.15 -15.34 -22.77
CA THR A 1 12.29 -14.36 -22.06
C THR A 1 11.91 -14.96 -20.74
N VAL A 2 12.13 -14.30 -19.60
CA VAL A 2 11.76 -14.84 -18.29
C VAL A 2 10.28 -14.54 -18.03
N ASN A 3 9.50 -15.54 -17.61
CA ASN A 3 8.12 -15.33 -17.19
C ASN A 3 8.10 -14.94 -15.70
N MET A 4 7.85 -13.66 -15.43
CA MET A 4 7.82 -13.12 -14.06
C MET A 4 6.75 -13.76 -13.18
N TRP A 5 5.64 -14.23 -13.76
CA TRP A 5 4.60 -14.90 -13.00
C TRP A 5 5.04 -16.28 -12.50
N ASP A 6 5.79 -17.02 -13.32
CA ASP A 6 6.29 -18.34 -12.96
C ASP A 6 7.38 -18.24 -11.90
N GLU A 7 8.30 -17.26 -12.03
CA GLU A 7 9.30 -16.96 -11.00
C GLU A 7 8.64 -16.54 -9.67
N TYR A 8 7.60 -15.72 -9.71
CA TYR A 8 6.83 -15.36 -8.51
C TYR A 8 6.18 -16.59 -7.86
N ASN A 9 5.58 -17.49 -8.65
CA ASN A 9 4.97 -18.71 -8.12
C ASN A 9 6.01 -19.68 -7.55
N LYS A 10 7.17 -19.80 -8.18
CA LYS A 10 8.30 -20.56 -7.64
C LYS A 10 8.75 -19.98 -6.31
N TRP A 11 9.02 -18.68 -6.26
CA TRP A 11 9.41 -17.98 -5.05
C TRP A 11 8.41 -18.20 -3.90
N LYS A 12 7.11 -18.09 -4.15
CA LYS A 12 6.06 -18.36 -3.14
C LYS A 12 6.15 -19.77 -2.56
N ARG A 13 6.30 -20.80 -3.40
CA ARG A 13 6.42 -22.20 -2.95
C ARG A 13 7.67 -22.41 -2.09
N ASP A 14 8.77 -21.76 -2.47
CA ASP A 14 10.05 -21.91 -1.80
C ASP A 14 10.15 -21.04 -0.52
N ASN A 15 9.25 -20.06 -0.32
CA ASN A 15 9.29 -19.09 0.79
C ASN A 15 7.91 -18.89 1.46
N PRO A 16 7.31 -19.92 2.08
CA PRO A 16 5.95 -19.86 2.61
C PRO A 16 5.77 -18.82 3.73
N GLU A 17 6.74 -18.69 4.64
CA GLU A 17 6.69 -17.70 5.73
C GLU A 17 6.74 -16.26 5.22
N ALA A 18 7.60 -15.99 4.24
CA ALA A 18 7.71 -14.67 3.62
C ALA A 18 6.44 -14.31 2.83
N GLN A 19 5.85 -15.28 2.14
CA GLN A 19 4.55 -15.10 1.48
C GLN A 19 3.46 -14.73 2.48
N GLU A 20 3.37 -15.46 3.61
CA GLU A 20 2.36 -15.19 4.63
C GLU A 20 2.55 -13.78 5.23
N ALA A 21 3.79 -13.40 5.54
CA ALA A 21 4.11 -12.06 6.03
C ALA A 21 3.69 -10.96 5.04
N ALA A 22 3.93 -11.15 3.74
CA ALA A 22 3.53 -10.22 2.69
C ALA A 22 2.01 -10.05 2.58
N LEU A 23 1.24 -11.13 2.77
CA LEU A 23 -0.23 -11.11 2.74
C LEU A 23 -0.83 -10.42 3.96
N ARG A 24 -0.19 -10.51 5.13
CA ARG A 24 -0.68 -9.87 6.37
C ARG A 24 -0.76 -8.35 6.25
N GLY A 25 0.16 -7.73 5.51
CA GLY A 25 0.19 -6.28 5.27
C GLY A 25 -0.88 -5.77 4.29
N GLY A 26 -1.33 -6.59 3.35
CA GLY A 26 -2.23 -6.17 2.26
C GLY A 26 -3.71 -6.08 2.65
N LEU A 27 -4.48 -5.25 1.94
CA LEU A 27 -5.96 -5.23 2.01
C LEU A 27 -6.56 -6.36 1.15
N ILE A 28 -6.26 -7.61 1.50
CA ILE A 28 -6.74 -8.81 0.79
C ILE A 28 -7.49 -9.70 1.77
N GLY A 29 -8.72 -10.09 1.43
CA GLY A 29 -9.52 -11.00 2.24
C GLY A 29 -11.02 -10.80 2.10
N SER A 30 -11.77 -11.32 3.08
CA SER A 30 -13.23 -11.18 3.15
C SER A 30 -13.66 -9.74 3.47
N PRO A 31 -14.93 -9.37 3.21
CA PRO A 31 -15.48 -8.08 3.63
C PRO A 31 -15.21 -7.75 5.11
N GLU A 32 -15.34 -8.72 6.01
CA GLU A 32 -15.06 -8.53 7.43
C GLU A 32 -13.59 -8.23 7.72
N THR A 33 -12.68 -8.89 7.00
CA THR A 33 -11.24 -8.61 7.09
C THR A 33 -10.94 -7.16 6.68
N LEU A 34 -11.59 -6.69 5.61
CA LEU A 34 -11.46 -5.33 5.12
C LEU A 34 -12.02 -4.32 6.13
N ARG A 35 -13.25 -4.51 6.64
CA ARG A 35 -13.83 -3.61 7.67
C ARG A 35 -12.92 -3.47 8.88
N LYS A 36 -12.40 -4.59 9.41
CA LYS A 36 -11.45 -4.57 10.54
C LYS A 36 -10.20 -3.75 10.24
N LYS A 37 -9.65 -3.85 9.03
CA LYS A 37 -8.47 -3.06 8.62
C LYS A 37 -8.80 -1.59 8.41
N LEU A 38 -9.90 -1.28 7.73
CA LEU A 38 -10.36 0.09 7.47
C LEU A 38 -10.71 0.84 8.75
N ARG A 39 -11.31 0.18 9.76
CA ARG A 39 -11.50 0.76 11.10
C ARG A 39 -10.18 1.21 11.73
N ARG A 40 -9.12 0.41 11.59
CA ARG A 40 -7.78 0.79 12.09
C ARG A 40 -7.19 1.96 11.32
N PHE A 41 -7.42 2.01 10.01
CA PHE A 41 -6.98 3.12 9.16
C PHE A 41 -7.68 4.42 9.54
N ARG A 42 -9.01 4.38 9.68
CA ARG A 42 -9.82 5.50 10.19
C ARG A 42 -9.33 5.96 11.56
N ALA A 43 -9.08 5.03 12.49
CA ALA A 43 -8.55 5.34 13.83
C ALA A 43 -7.14 5.96 13.80
N SER A 44 -6.40 5.77 12.72
CA SER A 44 -5.09 6.40 12.47
C SER A 44 -5.21 7.66 11.59
N HIS A 45 -6.43 8.16 11.42
CA HIS A 45 -6.76 9.32 10.60
C HIS A 45 -6.36 9.25 9.12
N ILE A 46 -6.30 8.04 8.54
CA ILE A 46 -6.22 7.89 7.08
C ILE A 46 -7.57 8.32 6.50
N ASP A 47 -7.55 9.34 5.64
CA ASP A 47 -8.76 9.94 5.06
C ASP A 47 -9.16 9.33 3.72
N GLN A 48 -8.21 8.74 2.99
CA GLN A 48 -8.47 8.15 1.69
C GLN A 48 -7.73 6.82 1.48
N VAL A 49 -8.44 5.84 0.90
CA VAL A 49 -7.88 4.55 0.48
C VAL A 49 -8.09 4.39 -1.02
N ILE A 50 -7.02 4.10 -1.76
CA ILE A 50 -7.05 3.86 -3.20
C ILE A 50 -6.84 2.37 -3.44
N LEU A 51 -7.75 1.74 -4.20
CA LEU A 51 -7.70 0.31 -4.51
C LEU A 51 -6.89 0.05 -5.78
N LEU A 52 -5.92 -0.86 -5.70
CA LEU A 52 -5.17 -1.36 -6.84
C LEU A 52 -5.63 -2.80 -7.17
N ASN A 53 -6.69 -2.92 -7.98
CA ASN A 53 -7.28 -4.22 -8.32
C ASN A 53 -6.73 -4.82 -9.63
N GLN A 54 -6.31 -3.96 -10.57
CA GLN A 54 -5.74 -4.34 -11.87
C GLN A 54 -4.23 -4.62 -11.72
N ALA A 55 -3.91 -5.67 -10.95
CA ALA A 55 -2.53 -6.09 -10.71
C ALA A 55 -2.40 -7.62 -10.79
N GLY A 56 -1.25 -8.08 -11.25
CA GLY A 56 -0.96 -9.51 -11.38
C GLY A 56 -1.82 -10.19 -12.44
N LYS A 57 -2.39 -11.35 -12.11
CA LYS A 57 -3.13 -12.22 -13.04
C LYS A 57 -4.64 -12.28 -12.73
N ASN A 58 -5.20 -11.19 -12.21
CA ASN A 58 -6.63 -11.08 -11.95
C ASN A 58 -7.39 -10.96 -13.28
N THR A 59 -8.50 -11.69 -13.43
CA THR A 59 -9.39 -11.54 -14.58
C THR A 59 -10.26 -10.30 -14.43
N HIS A 60 -10.83 -9.82 -15.53
CA HIS A 60 -11.75 -8.68 -15.49
C HIS A 60 -12.98 -8.97 -14.62
N GLU A 61 -13.54 -10.17 -14.77
CA GLU A 61 -14.75 -10.63 -14.07
C GLU A 61 -14.54 -10.60 -12.56
N HIS A 62 -13.44 -11.18 -12.07
CA HIS A 62 -13.12 -11.17 -10.64
C HIS A 62 -12.92 -9.75 -10.09
N ILE A 63 -12.38 -8.84 -10.89
CA ILE A 63 -12.20 -7.44 -10.46
C ILE A 63 -13.55 -6.74 -10.32
N CYS A 64 -14.45 -6.93 -11.29
CA CYS A 64 -15.80 -6.39 -11.24
C CYS A 64 -16.58 -6.97 -10.04
N GLU A 65 -16.57 -8.29 -9.86
CA GLU A 65 -17.21 -8.96 -8.72
C GLU A 65 -16.67 -8.45 -7.38
N SER A 66 -15.35 -8.27 -7.26
CA SER A 66 -14.74 -7.74 -6.04
C SER A 66 -15.14 -6.29 -5.76
N LEU A 67 -15.25 -5.45 -6.79
CA LEU A 67 -15.68 -4.05 -6.63
C LEU A 67 -17.15 -3.96 -6.23
N GLU A 68 -18.00 -4.79 -6.83
CA GLU A 68 -19.42 -4.88 -6.45
C GLU A 68 -19.59 -5.36 -5.02
N LEU A 69 -18.86 -6.41 -4.62
CA LEU A 69 -18.89 -6.93 -3.26
C LEU A 69 -18.41 -5.86 -2.26
N PHE A 70 -17.31 -5.17 -2.56
CA PHE A 70 -16.83 -4.07 -1.74
C PHE A 70 -17.86 -2.94 -1.59
N GLY A 71 -18.46 -2.51 -2.70
CA GLY A 71 -19.46 -1.45 -2.71
C GLY A 71 -20.71 -1.79 -1.92
N LYS A 72 -21.13 -3.08 -1.92
CA LYS A 72 -22.32 -3.56 -1.19
C LYS A 72 -22.02 -3.83 0.29
N GLU A 73 -20.90 -4.46 0.61
CA GLU A 73 -20.66 -5.06 1.94
C GLU A 73 -19.72 -4.26 2.85
N VAL A 74 -18.93 -3.34 2.29
CA VAL A 74 -17.86 -2.64 3.03
C VAL A 74 -18.04 -1.13 2.97
N MET A 75 -18.22 -0.57 1.77
CA MET A 75 -18.30 0.88 1.56
C MET A 75 -19.37 1.60 2.43
N PRO A 76 -20.57 1.05 2.66
CA PRO A 76 -21.61 1.76 3.42
C PRO A 76 -21.21 2.14 4.85
N GLU A 77 -20.29 1.40 5.47
CA GLU A 77 -19.81 1.68 6.82
C GLU A 77 -18.92 2.93 6.89
N PHE A 78 -18.20 3.25 5.81
CA PHE A 78 -17.15 4.29 5.80
C PHE A 78 -17.48 5.50 4.91
N GLN A 79 -18.53 5.42 4.08
CA GLN A 79 -18.87 6.48 3.12
C GLN A 79 -19.30 7.81 3.74
N HIS A 80 -19.76 7.80 4.99
CA HIS A 80 -20.21 9.00 5.69
C HIS A 80 -19.64 9.03 7.11
N ASP A 81 -18.71 9.96 7.34
CA ASP A 81 -17.94 10.03 8.58
C ASP A 81 -17.77 11.48 9.06
N PRO A 82 -18.80 12.07 9.70
CA PRO A 82 -18.78 13.46 10.10
C PRO A 82 -17.72 13.78 11.17
N GLU A 83 -17.37 12.80 12.02
CA GLU A 83 -16.32 12.95 13.03
C GLU A 83 -14.95 13.10 12.37
N HIS A 84 -14.63 12.22 11.40
CA HIS A 84 -13.37 12.30 10.68
C HIS A 84 -13.28 13.58 9.84
N GLU A 85 -14.36 13.99 9.18
CA GLU A 85 -14.41 15.23 8.40
C GLU A 85 -14.22 16.49 9.27
N ALA A 86 -14.78 16.50 10.49
CA ALA A 86 -14.56 17.58 11.44
C ALA A 86 -13.10 17.64 11.92
N TRP A 87 -12.52 16.48 12.26
CA TRP A 87 -11.10 16.37 12.61
C TRP A 87 -10.19 16.87 11.48
N LYS A 88 -10.43 16.39 10.24
CA LYS A 88 -9.65 16.77 9.06
C LYS A 88 -9.69 18.27 8.84
N ARG A 89 -10.86 18.89 8.98
CA ARG A 89 -11.03 20.34 8.88
C ARG A 89 -10.20 21.08 9.92
N GLY A 90 -10.27 20.63 11.18
CA GLY A 90 -9.52 21.25 12.27
C GLY A 90 -8.00 21.14 12.10
N VAL A 91 -7.52 20.04 11.51
CA VAL A 91 -6.10 19.90 11.16
C VAL A 91 -5.72 20.85 10.03
N LEU A 92 -6.53 20.91 8.96
CA LEU A 92 -6.24 21.73 7.78
C LEU A 92 -6.35 23.24 8.07
N ASP A 93 -7.22 23.65 8.99
CA ASP A 93 -7.36 25.05 9.41
C ASP A 93 -6.44 25.44 10.59
N GLY A 94 -5.75 24.46 11.19
CA GLY A 94 -4.81 24.67 12.28
C GLY A 94 -5.43 24.81 13.67
N SER A 95 -6.75 24.64 13.83
CA SER A 95 -7.38 24.56 15.16
C SER A 95 -6.99 23.29 15.93
N ILE A 96 -6.62 22.21 15.22
CA ILE A 96 -6.03 21.00 15.76
C ILE A 96 -4.56 20.97 15.35
N GLN A 97 -3.67 21.06 16.33
CA GLN A 97 -2.22 20.93 16.13
C GLN A 97 -1.82 19.47 16.29
N LEU A 98 -1.21 18.88 15.27
CA LEU A 98 -0.65 17.54 15.33
C LEU A 98 0.70 17.57 16.05
N GLU A 99 1.02 16.47 16.73
CA GLU A 99 2.36 16.27 17.29
C GLU A 99 3.40 16.20 16.17
N GLU A 100 4.51 16.92 16.34
CA GLU A 100 5.64 16.83 15.43
C GLU A 100 6.42 15.53 15.72
N ILE A 101 6.46 14.64 14.74
CA ILE A 101 7.19 13.38 14.85
C ILE A 101 8.65 13.62 14.47
N ASP A 102 9.58 13.18 15.33
CA ASP A 102 11.00 13.20 15.00
C ASP A 102 11.30 12.24 13.84
N THR A 103 11.72 12.84 12.72
CA THR A 103 12.05 12.12 11.48
C THR A 103 13.56 12.08 11.21
N GLN A 104 14.42 12.50 12.15
CA GLN A 104 15.87 12.56 11.94
C GLN A 104 16.47 11.21 11.51
N ALA A 105 15.95 10.10 12.03
CA ALA A 105 16.41 8.76 11.67
C ALA A 105 16.01 8.30 10.25
N PHE A 106 15.14 9.05 9.55
CA PHE A 106 14.60 8.71 8.23
C PHE A 106 14.98 9.74 7.15
N SER A 107 16.16 10.35 7.27
CA SER A 107 16.67 11.35 6.32
C SER A 107 17.05 10.77 4.95
N ASP A 108 17.28 9.46 4.86
CA ASP A 108 17.66 8.81 3.61
C ASP A 108 16.43 8.65 2.71
N ARG A 109 16.49 9.27 1.53
CA ARG A 109 15.43 9.20 0.50
C ARG A 109 15.10 7.77 0.05
N TYR A 110 16.04 6.84 0.24
CA TYR A 110 15.98 5.47 -0.22
C TYR A 110 16.28 4.53 0.93
N GLY A 111 15.33 3.63 1.26
CA GLY A 111 15.51 2.63 2.31
C GLY A 111 16.60 1.60 1.96
N LYS A 112 17.02 0.79 2.93
CA LYS A 112 18.09 -0.22 2.80
C LYS A 112 17.89 -1.23 1.65
N LEU A 113 16.67 -1.36 1.14
CA LEU A 113 16.27 -2.27 0.06
C LEU A 113 16.18 -1.58 -1.31
N ALA A 114 16.36 -0.26 -1.36
CA ALA A 114 16.33 0.47 -2.61
C ALA A 114 17.56 0.14 -3.45
N VAL A 115 17.33 -0.13 -4.73
CA VAL A 115 18.42 -0.35 -5.69
C VAL A 115 19.15 0.97 -5.89
N ASN A 116 20.45 1.00 -5.59
CA ASN A 116 21.28 2.18 -5.76
C ASN A 116 21.56 2.38 -7.26
N VAL A 117 20.71 3.14 -7.95
CA VAL A 117 20.88 3.44 -9.39
C VAL A 117 21.78 4.66 -9.55
N GLY A 118 23.04 4.53 -9.13
CA GLY A 118 24.06 5.55 -9.39
C GLY A 118 24.48 5.55 -10.88
N PRO A 119 24.86 6.71 -11.46
CA PRO A 119 25.41 6.74 -12.81
C PRO A 119 26.67 5.87 -12.88
N LYS A 120 26.73 4.95 -13.86
CA LYS A 120 27.95 4.21 -14.17
C LYS A 120 29.07 5.21 -14.44
N THR A 121 30.10 5.20 -13.62
CA THR A 121 31.33 5.95 -13.89
C THR A 121 31.84 5.48 -15.26
N ALA A 122 31.86 6.39 -16.23
CA ALA A 122 32.46 6.10 -17.53
C ALA A 122 33.94 5.78 -17.28
N ALA A 123 34.37 4.58 -17.67
CA ALA A 123 35.79 4.24 -17.64
C ALA A 123 36.54 5.27 -18.48
N ALA A 124 37.49 5.98 -17.86
CA ALA A 124 38.37 6.92 -18.54
C ALA A 124 39.11 6.15 -19.64
N GLY A 125 38.70 6.37 -20.89
CA GLY A 125 39.40 5.87 -22.06
C GLY A 125 40.79 6.48 -22.10
N LEU A 126 41.79 5.61 -22.11
CA LEU A 126 43.19 5.94 -22.32
C LEU A 126 43.34 6.81 -23.58
N MET A 127 43.92 8.00 -23.40
CA MET A 127 44.50 8.79 -24.48
C MET A 127 45.63 7.99 -25.14
N ASN A 128 45.54 7.84 -26.46
CA ASN A 128 46.68 7.67 -27.37
C ASN A 128 46.53 8.69 -28.49
#